data_AF-A0A9X3NQQ0-F1
#
_entry.id   AF-A0A9X3NQQ0-F1
#
_cell.length_a   1.000
_cell.length_b   1.000
_cell.length_c   1.000
_cell.angle_alpha   90.00
_cell.angle_beta   90.00
_cell.angle_gamma   90.00
#
_symmetry.space_group_name_H-M   'P 1'
#
loop_
_entity.id
_entity.type
_entity.pdbx_description
1 polymer ?
#
loop_
_entity_poly.entity_id
_entity_poly.type
_entity_poly.pdbx_seq_one_letter_code
_entity_poly.pdbx_strand_id
1 'polypeptide(L)'
;MRTRLVTLLLALIAALLAIPGTAAADAQGGESVWGQIRNPDSDDEGVEGVDIAVSQEGEEIGSATTDADGNWEVEVPEPGTYQVVLDEETVPEEFDLLQVPAGAERDVEVRADQRFAVVYRLVPQGEGDVAASPSESQEADSEDSGGSGEEDAAGSGAEEGEGVVEAPGVATGPGLANQIIGLTVAGLLFGLIIAISSVGLSLIFGTTRLINFAHGDMVTFGAVMAMIFSGTSMLTGLHEPFADVPVLGLVTNPLIVGTVLAVVCGAAVGGVLELFLWRPLRKRNVAMIQMFIVTIGVALLLRHLLLVVFGANREKYVQFRIQDMVNIGPIAITPRDLGIMVLSVLVLVAVASMLQFTRIGKAMRAVSDNRDLAESSGIDVNRVTVYVWMLGGGLSALGGVFLGLNQSVYWQMGFHLLLLMFAAVILGGLGTAYGAMVGGLVIGLVAQLSTLWFSAQLMNVWALLIMIVVLLVRPQGILGRRERVG
;
A
#
# COMPACT_ATOMS: atom_id res chain seq x y z
N MET A 1 -27.10 34.13 3.13
CA MET A 1 -26.61 32.78 3.53
C MET A 1 -26.03 31.99 2.35
N ARG A 2 -26.64 31.97 1.16
CA ARG A 2 -26.14 31.24 -0.03
C ARG A 2 -24.74 31.64 -0.53
N THR A 3 -24.40 32.93 -0.51
CA THR A 3 -23.06 33.44 -0.89
C THR A 3 -21.98 33.02 0.09
N ARG A 4 -22.32 32.86 1.39
CA ARG A 4 -21.41 32.38 2.44
C ARG A 4 -21.08 30.89 2.31
N LEU A 5 -21.95 30.10 1.66
CA LEU A 5 -21.73 28.66 1.45
C LEU A 5 -20.81 28.38 0.26
N VAL A 6 -20.93 29.13 -0.83
CA VAL A 6 -20.00 29.01 -1.98
C VAL A 6 -18.60 29.49 -1.58
N THR A 7 -18.53 30.54 -0.75
CA THR A 7 -17.24 30.97 -0.17
C THR A 7 -16.66 29.96 0.80
N LEU A 8 -17.44 29.15 1.51
CA LEU A 8 -16.92 28.07 2.37
C LEU A 8 -16.34 26.90 1.56
N LEU A 9 -16.98 26.51 0.45
CA LEU A 9 -16.44 25.49 -0.45
C LEU A 9 -15.15 25.98 -1.13
N LEU A 10 -15.15 27.23 -1.62
CA LEU A 10 -13.97 27.87 -2.17
C LEU A 10 -12.89 28.10 -1.11
N ALA A 11 -13.25 28.39 0.14
CA ALA A 11 -12.32 28.51 1.25
C ALA A 11 -11.74 27.16 1.68
N LEU A 12 -12.49 26.06 1.55
CA LEU A 12 -11.95 24.72 1.78
C LEU A 12 -10.98 24.32 0.66
N ILE A 13 -11.34 24.60 -0.60
CA ILE A 13 -10.43 24.41 -1.76
C ILE A 13 -9.19 25.30 -1.60
N ALA A 14 -9.37 26.56 -1.18
CA ALA A 14 -8.27 27.48 -0.91
C ALA A 14 -7.45 27.08 0.32
N ALA A 15 -8.04 26.49 1.35
CA ALA A 15 -7.32 25.95 2.51
C ALA A 15 -6.53 24.69 2.13
N LEU A 16 -7.05 23.88 1.21
CA LEU A 16 -6.31 22.76 0.60
C LEU A 16 -5.13 23.26 -0.26
N LEU A 17 -5.31 24.40 -0.96
CA LEU A 17 -4.25 25.07 -1.73
C LEU A 17 -3.29 25.89 -0.86
N ALA A 18 -3.66 26.21 0.39
CA ALA A 18 -2.87 26.99 1.33
C ALA A 18 -2.09 26.12 2.31
N ILE A 19 -2.17 24.79 2.20
CA ILE A 19 -1.10 23.93 2.70
C ILE A 19 0.13 24.37 1.91
N PRO A 20 1.22 24.83 2.56
CA PRO A 20 2.45 25.08 1.84
C PRO A 20 2.83 23.76 1.17
N GLY A 21 2.60 23.69 -0.15
CA GLY A 21 3.36 22.77 -0.95
C GLY A 21 4.80 23.08 -0.60
N THR A 22 5.55 22.08 -0.15
CA THR A 22 6.98 22.14 -0.33
C THR A 22 7.14 22.43 -1.81
N ALA A 23 7.51 23.67 -2.13
CA ALA A 23 8.12 23.97 -3.39
C ALA A 23 9.38 23.11 -3.37
N ALA A 24 9.27 21.86 -3.81
CA ALA A 24 10.33 21.30 -4.60
C ALA A 24 10.53 22.37 -5.66
N ALA A 25 11.63 23.09 -5.55
CA ALA A 25 12.12 23.84 -6.68
C ALA A 25 11.99 22.90 -7.87
N ASP A 26 11.44 23.39 -8.97
CA ASP A 26 11.63 22.76 -10.27
C ASP A 26 13.15 22.77 -10.54
N ALA A 27 13.88 21.88 -9.90
CA ALA A 27 14.94 21.17 -10.57
C ALA A 27 14.15 20.31 -11.55
N GLN A 28 14.21 20.67 -12.84
CA GLN A 28 14.07 19.70 -13.90
C GLN A 28 15.04 18.56 -13.55
N GLY A 29 14.56 17.59 -12.77
CA GLY A 29 15.33 16.43 -12.39
C GLY A 29 15.49 15.63 -13.66
N GLY A 30 16.68 15.65 -14.23
CA GLY A 30 17.05 14.68 -15.26
C GLY A 30 16.85 13.27 -14.72
N GLU A 31 16.93 12.30 -15.62
CA GLU A 31 17.11 10.91 -15.25
C GLU A 31 18.30 10.82 -14.28
N SER A 32 18.13 10.14 -13.13
CA SER A 32 19.21 10.01 -12.15
C SER A 32 19.24 8.62 -11.52
N VAL A 33 20.45 8.17 -11.25
CA VAL A 33 20.73 6.97 -10.45
C VAL A 33 21.12 7.44 -9.06
N TRP A 34 20.49 6.88 -8.04
CA TRP A 34 20.76 7.29 -6.67
C TRP A 34 20.78 6.07 -5.74
N GLY A 35 21.29 6.26 -4.54
CA GLY A 35 21.33 5.21 -3.54
C GLY A 35 21.63 5.75 -2.15
N GLN A 36 21.60 4.85 -1.18
CA GLN A 36 22.00 5.13 0.19
C GLN A 36 22.81 3.94 0.72
N ILE A 37 23.95 4.23 1.34
CA ILE A 37 24.80 3.26 2.03
C ILE A 37 24.58 3.46 3.53
N ARG A 38 24.11 2.41 4.21
CA ARG A 38 23.75 2.47 5.63
C ARG A 38 24.78 1.74 6.48
N ASN A 39 24.99 2.25 7.67
CA ASN A 39 25.87 1.64 8.66
C ASN A 39 25.26 0.30 9.14
N PRO A 40 26.01 -0.82 9.11
CA PRO A 40 25.49 -2.10 9.58
C PRO A 40 25.27 -2.17 11.09
N ASP A 41 25.94 -1.32 11.88
CA ASP A 41 25.83 -1.30 13.34
C ASP A 41 24.73 -0.36 13.86
N SER A 42 24.22 0.54 13.01
CA SER A 42 23.20 1.54 13.35
C SER A 42 22.24 1.79 12.18
N ASP A 43 20.97 1.38 12.35
CA ASP A 43 19.93 1.51 11.33
C ASP A 43 19.56 2.96 10.96
N ASP A 44 19.99 3.95 11.75
CA ASP A 44 19.66 5.37 11.55
C ASP A 44 20.84 6.21 11.02
N GLU A 45 22.02 5.61 10.85
CA GLU A 45 23.23 6.31 10.38
C GLU A 45 23.67 5.82 8.98
N GLY A 46 24.09 6.76 8.15
CA GLY A 46 24.69 6.48 6.84
C GLY A 46 26.20 6.34 6.91
N VAL A 47 26.80 5.79 5.85
CA VAL A 47 28.26 5.75 5.71
C VAL A 47 28.69 6.85 4.74
N GLU A 48 29.36 7.87 5.27
CA GLU A 48 29.91 9.01 4.53
C GLU A 48 31.24 8.66 3.84
N GLY A 49 31.52 9.27 2.70
CA GLY A 49 32.84 9.24 2.07
C GLY A 49 33.12 8.03 1.16
N VAL A 50 32.10 7.26 0.79
CA VAL A 50 32.22 6.16 -0.17
C VAL A 50 32.00 6.70 -1.57
N ASP A 51 32.90 6.38 -2.50
CA ASP A 51 32.82 6.81 -3.89
C ASP A 51 32.08 5.79 -4.76
N ILE A 52 31.20 6.31 -5.63
CA ILE A 52 30.41 5.54 -6.60
C ILE A 52 30.62 6.14 -7.99
N ALA A 53 30.91 5.28 -8.97
CA ALA A 53 30.99 5.64 -10.38
C ALA A 53 29.82 5.04 -11.16
N VAL A 54 29.27 5.80 -12.11
CA VAL A 54 28.24 5.35 -13.04
C VAL A 54 28.79 5.44 -14.46
N SER A 55 28.74 4.32 -15.18
CA SER A 55 29.24 4.20 -16.55
C SER A 55 28.21 3.61 -17.50
N GLN A 56 28.34 3.87 -18.79
CA GLN A 56 27.52 3.30 -19.85
C GLN A 56 28.44 2.84 -20.99
N GLU A 57 28.33 1.58 -21.40
CA GLU A 57 29.18 0.99 -22.45
C GLU A 57 30.70 1.18 -22.23
N GLY A 58 31.13 1.32 -20.98
CA GLY A 58 32.53 1.53 -20.59
C GLY A 58 33.01 2.98 -20.56
N GLU A 59 32.13 3.96 -20.82
CA GLU A 59 32.40 5.40 -20.64
C GLU A 59 31.80 5.89 -19.32
N GLU A 60 32.59 6.59 -18.50
CA GLU A 60 32.13 7.16 -17.23
C GLU A 60 31.21 8.36 -17.48
N ILE A 61 29.99 8.28 -16.96
CA ILE A 61 28.96 9.32 -17.10
C ILE A 61 29.05 10.32 -15.95
N GLY A 62 29.34 9.82 -14.75
CA GLY A 62 29.55 10.64 -13.57
C GLY A 62 29.88 9.81 -12.34
N SER A 63 30.32 10.49 -11.29
CA SER A 63 30.65 9.91 -9.99
C SER A 63 30.07 10.75 -8.86
N ALA A 64 29.80 10.11 -7.73
CA ALA A 64 29.30 10.75 -6.52
C ALA A 64 29.94 10.11 -5.28
N THR A 65 30.14 10.93 -4.25
CA THR A 65 30.59 10.49 -2.92
C THR A 65 29.40 10.55 -1.97
N THR A 66 29.26 9.56 -1.08
CA THR A 66 28.17 9.55 -0.09
C THR A 66 28.28 10.70 0.90
N ASP A 67 27.14 11.34 1.20
CA ASP A 67 27.03 12.38 2.22
C ASP A 67 26.98 11.81 3.66
N ALA A 68 26.85 12.69 4.66
CA ALA A 68 26.76 12.33 6.08
C ALA A 68 25.59 11.38 6.42
N ASP A 69 24.55 11.37 5.59
CA ASP A 69 23.39 10.49 5.71
C ASP A 69 23.54 9.22 4.82
N GLY A 70 24.70 9.05 4.18
CA GLY A 70 25.04 7.93 3.31
C GLY A 70 24.43 8.01 1.91
N ASN A 71 23.83 9.13 1.52
CA ASN A 71 23.12 9.27 0.24
C ASN A 71 24.08 9.68 -0.88
N TRP A 72 23.79 9.22 -2.10
CA TRP A 72 24.48 9.63 -3.31
C TRP A 72 23.51 9.69 -4.49
N GLU A 73 23.79 10.55 -5.46
CA GLU A 73 23.00 10.71 -6.70
C GLU A 73 23.91 11.12 -7.85
N VAL A 74 23.73 10.48 -9.00
CA VAL A 74 24.39 10.80 -10.27
C VAL A 74 23.32 11.02 -11.34
N GLU A 75 23.31 12.20 -11.96
CA GLU A 75 22.45 12.50 -13.10
C GLU A 75 22.96 11.76 -14.35
N VAL A 76 22.03 11.16 -15.10
CA VAL A 76 22.31 10.45 -16.35
C VAL A 76 21.61 11.14 -17.52
N PRO A 77 22.23 11.18 -18.71
CA PRO A 77 21.78 12.04 -19.80
C PRO A 77 20.57 11.49 -20.57
N GLU A 78 20.39 10.17 -20.64
CA GLU A 78 19.30 9.52 -21.37
C GLU A 78 18.83 8.22 -20.68
N PRO A 79 17.59 7.75 -20.91
CA PRO A 79 17.17 6.41 -20.47
C PRO A 79 18.01 5.30 -21.10
N GLY A 80 18.52 4.36 -20.30
CA GLY A 80 19.46 3.35 -20.76
C GLY A 80 19.87 2.36 -19.68
N THR A 81 20.73 1.40 -20.04
CA THR A 81 21.38 0.51 -19.08
C THR A 81 22.71 1.13 -18.65
N TYR A 82 22.89 1.29 -17.34
CA TYR A 82 24.08 1.87 -16.72
C TYR A 82 24.71 0.85 -15.78
N GLN A 83 26.04 0.82 -15.72
CA GLN A 83 26.80 0.05 -14.77
C GLN A 83 27.23 0.97 -13.62
N VAL A 84 26.80 0.64 -12.41
CA VAL A 84 27.15 1.35 -11.18
C VAL A 84 28.20 0.54 -10.46
N VAL A 85 29.30 1.18 -10.10
CA VAL A 85 30.44 0.55 -9.42
C VAL A 85 30.71 1.32 -8.13
N LEU A 86 30.69 0.62 -7.00
CA LEU A 86 31.17 1.13 -5.71
C LEU A 86 32.67 0.91 -5.61
N ASP A 87 33.43 1.94 -5.24
CA ASP A 87 34.88 1.82 -5.03
C ASP A 87 35.15 1.22 -3.64
N GLU A 88 35.53 -0.06 -3.62
CA GLU A 88 35.81 -0.80 -2.39
C GLU A 88 36.98 -0.20 -1.59
N GLU A 89 37.91 0.54 -2.22
CA GLU A 89 39.03 1.18 -1.53
C GLU A 89 38.58 2.38 -0.67
N THR A 90 37.39 2.92 -0.95
CA THR A 90 36.80 4.07 -0.23
C THR A 90 35.87 3.66 0.90
N VAL A 91 35.61 2.35 1.05
CA VAL A 91 34.82 1.83 2.17
C VAL A 91 35.64 1.92 3.46
N PRO A 92 35.10 2.47 4.57
CA PRO A 92 35.81 2.53 5.84
C PRO A 92 36.29 1.15 6.31
N GLU A 93 37.51 1.06 6.86
CA GLU A 93 38.18 -0.21 7.23
C GLU A 93 37.40 -1.09 8.23
N GLU A 94 36.41 -0.52 8.91
CA GLU A 94 35.51 -1.19 9.86
C GLU A 94 34.40 -2.01 9.20
N PHE A 95 34.17 -1.85 7.88
CA PHE A 95 33.12 -2.51 7.14
C PHE A 95 33.64 -3.25 5.91
N ASP A 96 33.05 -4.41 5.61
CA ASP A 96 33.20 -5.12 4.34
C ASP A 96 31.92 -5.00 3.50
N LEU A 97 32.07 -5.02 2.18
CA LEU A 97 30.93 -5.10 1.27
C LEU A 97 30.37 -6.53 1.26
N LEU A 98 29.04 -6.67 1.39
CA LEU A 98 28.39 -7.96 1.26
C LEU A 98 28.40 -8.42 -0.21
N GLN A 99 29.18 -9.44 -0.54
CA GLN A 99 29.35 -9.91 -1.93
C GLN A 99 28.12 -10.68 -2.48
N VAL A 100 27.21 -11.14 -1.62
CA VAL A 100 26.02 -11.96 -1.99
C VAL A 100 24.73 -11.30 -1.47
N PRO A 101 23.69 -11.08 -2.31
CA PRO A 101 23.52 -11.60 -3.66
C PRO A 101 24.19 -10.77 -4.76
N ALA A 102 24.79 -9.62 -4.46
CA ALA A 102 25.75 -9.01 -5.41
C ALA A 102 26.62 -7.92 -4.75
N GLY A 103 27.90 -7.98 -5.08
CA GLY A 103 28.97 -7.08 -4.61
C GLY A 103 28.97 -5.70 -5.28
N ALA A 104 30.15 -5.18 -5.57
CA ALA A 104 30.40 -3.77 -5.87
C ALA A 104 29.86 -3.29 -7.23
N GLU A 105 29.60 -4.19 -8.17
CA GLU A 105 29.12 -3.84 -9.51
C GLU A 105 27.64 -4.18 -9.70
N ARG A 106 26.89 -3.27 -10.33
CA ARG A 106 25.45 -3.39 -10.58
C ARG A 106 25.04 -2.84 -11.94
N ASP A 107 24.37 -3.67 -12.73
CA ASP A 107 23.66 -3.21 -13.93
C ASP A 107 22.28 -2.66 -13.57
N VAL A 108 21.97 -1.47 -14.06
CA VAL A 108 20.76 -0.70 -13.75
C VAL A 108 20.08 -0.24 -15.02
N GLU A 109 18.81 -0.60 -15.21
CA GLU A 109 17.97 -0.10 -16.31
C GLU A 109 17.21 1.16 -15.86
N VAL A 110 17.63 2.32 -16.33
CA VAL A 110 16.98 3.61 -16.08
C VAL A 110 15.94 3.87 -17.18
N ARG A 111 14.71 4.17 -16.78
CA ARG A 111 13.59 4.50 -17.69
C ARG A 111 13.31 5.99 -17.67
N ALA A 112 12.73 6.50 -18.74
CA ALA A 112 12.32 7.91 -18.84
C ALA A 112 11.47 8.34 -17.64
N ASP A 113 11.80 9.50 -17.07
CA ASP A 113 11.17 10.09 -15.89
C ASP A 113 11.17 9.18 -14.63
N GLN A 114 12.11 8.23 -14.51
CA GLN A 114 12.26 7.37 -13.34
C GLN A 114 13.63 7.53 -12.68
N ARG A 115 13.62 7.57 -11.34
CA ARG A 115 14.83 7.45 -10.51
C ARG A 115 15.01 6.00 -10.09
N PHE A 116 16.19 5.45 -10.31
CA PHE A 116 16.50 4.08 -9.90
C PHE A 116 17.36 4.06 -8.65
N ALA A 117 16.97 3.24 -7.67
CA ALA A 117 17.68 3.10 -6.40
C ALA A 117 18.62 1.89 -6.43
N VAL A 118 19.91 2.12 -6.20
CA VAL A 118 20.89 1.05 -5.97
C VAL A 118 21.19 0.97 -4.48
N VAL A 119 21.10 -0.24 -3.94
CA VAL A 119 21.32 -0.49 -2.51
C VAL A 119 22.56 -1.38 -2.36
N TYR A 120 23.57 -0.86 -1.69
CA TYR A 120 24.71 -1.63 -1.21
C TYR A 120 24.50 -1.96 0.27
N ARG A 121 24.81 -3.18 0.66
CA ARG A 121 24.75 -3.61 2.06
C ARG A 121 26.18 -3.85 2.54
N LEU A 122 26.55 -3.13 3.59
CA LEU A 122 27.80 -3.36 4.31
C LEU A 122 27.57 -4.37 5.44
N VAL A 123 28.63 -5.05 5.86
CA VAL A 123 28.69 -5.93 7.02
C VAL A 123 29.94 -5.59 7.85
N PRO A 124 29.96 -5.91 9.15
CA PRO A 124 31.17 -5.73 9.96
C PRO A 124 32.37 -6.50 9.38
N GLN A 125 33.57 -5.95 9.58
CA GLN A 125 34.82 -6.52 9.08
C GLN A 125 34.97 -8.02 9.43
N GLY A 126 35.23 -8.84 8.42
CA GLY A 126 35.39 -10.30 8.50
C GLY A 126 34.16 -11.10 8.11
N GLU A 127 33.02 -10.46 7.82
CA GLU A 127 31.77 -11.14 7.44
C GLU A 127 31.38 -10.99 5.95
N GLY A 128 32.18 -10.28 5.13
CA GLY A 128 31.89 -10.03 3.71
C GLY A 128 31.79 -11.28 2.83
N ASP A 129 32.47 -12.38 3.23
CA ASP A 129 32.59 -13.65 2.52
C ASP A 129 31.68 -14.77 3.05
N VAL A 130 30.77 -14.48 4.00
CA VAL A 130 29.97 -15.53 4.64
C VAL A 130 28.93 -16.09 3.66
N ALA A 131 29.30 -17.22 3.05
CA ALA A 131 28.39 -18.11 2.35
C ALA A 131 27.17 -18.40 3.25
N ALA A 132 25.97 -18.25 2.67
CA ALA A 132 24.68 -18.43 3.31
C ALA A 132 24.70 -19.44 4.47
N SER A 133 24.54 -18.97 5.71
CA SER A 133 24.38 -19.85 6.86
C SER A 133 23.24 -20.84 6.59
N PRO A 134 23.47 -22.15 6.66
CA PRO A 134 22.41 -23.13 6.54
C PRO A 134 21.50 -23.00 7.76
N SER A 135 20.20 -23.07 7.51
CA SER A 135 19.18 -23.07 8.55
C SER A 135 19.34 -24.33 9.40
N GLU A 136 19.83 -24.21 10.63
CA GLU A 136 19.79 -25.32 11.59
C GLU A 136 18.34 -25.55 12.04
N SER A 137 17.69 -26.50 11.37
CA SER A 137 16.50 -27.18 11.86
C SER A 137 16.90 -28.19 12.94
N GLN A 138 16.20 -28.08 14.07
CA GLN A 138 16.23 -28.90 15.27
C GLN A 138 16.43 -30.42 15.03
N GLU A 139 17.34 -30.97 15.83
CA GLU A 139 17.51 -32.39 16.11
C GLU A 139 16.19 -33.02 16.59
N ALA A 140 15.78 -34.09 15.91
CA ALA A 140 14.85 -35.07 16.44
C ALA A 140 15.63 -36.36 16.68
N ASP A 141 15.82 -36.69 17.96
CA ASP A 141 16.35 -37.96 18.44
C ASP A 141 15.63 -39.15 17.79
N SER A 142 16.39 -40.01 17.13
CA SER A 142 15.98 -41.39 16.90
C SER A 142 17.19 -42.33 17.02
N GLU A 143 17.23 -42.99 18.18
CA GLU A 143 17.61 -44.37 18.44
C GLU A 143 18.79 -44.98 17.68
N ASP A 144 19.88 -45.11 18.44
CA ASP A 144 20.90 -46.17 18.43
C ASP A 144 20.41 -47.53 17.88
N SER A 145 21.05 -48.00 16.80
CA SER A 145 21.48 -49.41 16.73
C SER A 145 22.51 -49.65 15.63
N GLY A 146 23.65 -50.23 16.04
CA GLY A 146 24.17 -51.42 15.35
C GLY A 146 25.16 -51.23 14.19
N GLY A 147 26.43 -51.01 14.56
CA GLY A 147 27.61 -51.76 14.12
C GLY A 147 27.68 -52.45 12.75
N SER A 148 28.70 -52.06 11.99
CA SER A 148 29.70 -52.87 11.21
C SER A 148 30.29 -51.92 10.15
N GLY A 149 31.59 -51.79 9.94
CA GLY A 149 32.66 -52.79 10.03
C GLY A 149 33.21 -52.97 8.62
N GLU A 150 34.49 -52.60 8.45
CA GLU A 150 35.38 -52.84 7.30
C GLU A 150 35.10 -52.06 6.00
N GLU A 151 35.99 -51.12 5.64
CA GLU A 151 37.31 -51.33 5.03
C GLU A 151 37.22 -52.06 3.68
N ASP A 152 37.39 -51.30 2.60
CA ASP A 152 38.24 -51.74 1.50
C ASP A 152 38.94 -50.53 0.87
N ALA A 153 40.24 -50.50 1.09
CA ALA A 153 41.18 -49.62 0.42
C ALA A 153 41.65 -50.27 -0.88
N ALA A 154 41.76 -49.45 -1.93
CA ALA A 154 42.90 -49.39 -2.88
C ALA A 154 42.43 -49.04 -4.29
N GLY A 155 42.99 -47.95 -4.83
CA GLY A 155 42.79 -47.59 -6.23
C GLY A 155 43.44 -46.25 -6.56
N SER A 156 44.78 -46.24 -6.66
CA SER A 156 45.57 -45.08 -7.06
C SER A 156 45.20 -44.60 -8.45
N GLY A 157 45.07 -43.28 -8.60
CA GLY A 157 44.94 -42.61 -9.89
C GLY A 157 44.85 -41.11 -9.68
N ALA A 158 46.00 -40.46 -9.51
CA ALA A 158 46.12 -39.02 -9.61
C ALA A 158 45.88 -38.63 -11.07
N GLU A 159 44.71 -38.09 -11.38
CA GLU A 159 44.52 -37.22 -12.53
C GLU A 159 44.02 -35.87 -12.02
N GLU A 160 44.68 -34.84 -12.53
CA GLU A 160 44.55 -33.44 -12.19
C GLU A 160 43.13 -32.93 -12.45
N GLY A 161 42.64 -32.10 -11.53
CA GLY A 161 41.28 -31.59 -11.54
C GLY A 161 40.95 -30.74 -12.76
N GLU A 162 40.03 -31.24 -13.58
CA GLU A 162 39.00 -30.39 -14.17
C GLU A 162 37.92 -30.20 -13.12
N GLY A 163 37.97 -29.06 -12.43
CA GLY A 163 36.86 -28.60 -11.59
C GLY A 163 35.64 -28.38 -12.48
N VAL A 164 34.83 -29.41 -12.63
CA VAL A 164 33.42 -29.25 -13.04
C VAL A 164 32.81 -28.40 -11.94
N VAL A 165 32.68 -27.10 -12.19
CA VAL A 165 31.87 -26.20 -11.38
C VAL A 165 30.47 -26.79 -11.41
N GLU A 166 30.11 -27.49 -10.34
CA GLU A 166 28.75 -27.95 -10.12
C GLU A 166 27.89 -26.68 -10.13
N ALA A 167 27.05 -26.55 -11.16
CA ALA A 167 26.20 -25.38 -11.32
C ALA A 167 25.49 -25.14 -9.98
N PRO A 168 25.45 -23.88 -9.47
CA PRO A 168 24.79 -23.61 -8.20
C PRO A 168 23.40 -24.21 -8.28
N GLY A 169 23.14 -25.17 -7.38
CA GLY A 169 21.89 -25.93 -7.40
C GLY A 169 20.76 -24.94 -7.54
N VAL A 170 19.98 -25.07 -8.61
CA VAL A 170 18.82 -24.22 -8.86
C VAL A 170 18.03 -24.22 -7.56
N ALA A 171 18.07 -23.11 -6.83
CA ALA A 171 17.32 -22.97 -5.60
C ALA A 171 15.89 -23.32 -5.99
N THR A 172 15.43 -24.50 -5.58
CA THR A 172 14.09 -24.97 -5.93
C THR A 172 13.19 -23.91 -5.35
N GLY A 173 12.54 -23.14 -6.24
CA GLY A 173 11.67 -22.05 -5.84
C GLY A 173 10.73 -22.54 -4.74
N PRO A 174 10.25 -21.65 -3.86
CA PRO A 174 9.42 -22.04 -2.72
C PRO A 174 8.37 -23.04 -3.19
N GLY A 175 8.32 -24.21 -2.54
CA GLY A 175 7.44 -25.29 -2.98
C GLY A 175 6.02 -24.78 -3.20
N LEU A 176 5.29 -25.34 -4.15
CA LEU A 176 3.97 -24.86 -4.58
C LEU A 176 3.04 -24.55 -3.39
N ALA A 177 3.10 -25.37 -2.34
CA ALA A 177 2.38 -25.13 -1.08
C ALA A 177 2.76 -23.80 -0.40
N ASN A 178 4.05 -23.48 -0.26
CA ASN A 178 4.53 -22.23 0.33
C ASN A 178 4.14 -21.03 -0.54
N GLN A 179 4.18 -21.18 -1.87
CA GLN A 179 3.74 -20.13 -2.79
C GLN A 179 2.23 -19.86 -2.66
N ILE A 180 1.40 -20.90 -2.59
CA ILE A 180 -0.06 -20.75 -2.35
C ILE A 180 -0.31 -20.07 -1.01
N ILE A 181 0.40 -20.47 0.04
CA ILE A 181 0.24 -19.89 1.38
C ILE A 181 0.61 -18.40 1.34
N GLY A 182 1.76 -18.04 0.77
CA GLY A 182 2.20 -16.65 0.64
C GLY A 182 1.22 -15.80 -0.18
N LEU A 183 0.75 -16.31 -1.32
CA LEU A 183 -0.25 -15.62 -2.14
C LEU A 183 -1.61 -15.50 -1.45
N THR A 184 -1.99 -16.46 -0.61
CA THR A 184 -3.22 -16.39 0.18
C THR A 184 -3.11 -15.27 1.22
N VAL A 185 -1.98 -15.15 1.92
CA VAL A 185 -1.74 -14.07 2.90
C VAL A 185 -1.72 -12.70 2.22
N ALA A 186 -1.01 -12.57 1.11
CA ALA A 186 -1.00 -11.33 0.32
C ALA A 186 -2.40 -10.98 -0.23
N GLY A 187 -3.17 -11.99 -0.66
CA GLY A 187 -4.54 -11.81 -1.12
C GLY A 187 -5.51 -11.42 0.01
N LEU A 188 -5.29 -11.93 1.22
CA LEU A 188 -6.03 -11.53 2.40
C LEU A 188 -5.75 -10.07 2.75
N LEU A 189 -4.48 -9.67 2.77
CA LEU A 189 -4.08 -8.28 3.01
C LEU A 189 -4.69 -7.33 1.98
N PHE A 190 -4.54 -7.64 0.68
CA PHE A 190 -5.10 -6.81 -0.38
C PHE A 190 -6.63 -6.78 -0.32
N GLY A 191 -7.26 -7.92 -0.02
CA GLY A 191 -8.70 -8.03 0.16
C GLY A 191 -9.25 -7.22 1.34
N LEU A 192 -8.50 -7.14 2.44
CA LEU A 192 -8.84 -6.30 3.61
C LEU A 192 -8.79 -4.81 3.26
N ILE A 193 -7.78 -4.38 2.51
CA ILE A 193 -7.66 -3.00 2.01
C ILE A 193 -8.85 -2.65 1.11
N ILE A 194 -9.19 -3.53 0.17
CA ILE A 194 -10.36 -3.35 -0.71
C ILE A 194 -11.65 -3.33 0.11
N ALA A 195 -11.80 -4.25 1.09
CA ALA A 195 -13.00 -4.34 1.93
C ALA A 195 -13.26 -3.04 2.70
N ILE A 196 -12.27 -2.49 3.38
CA ILE A 196 -12.42 -1.21 4.12
C ILE A 196 -12.77 -0.08 3.18
N SER A 197 -12.06 0.02 2.06
CA SER A 197 -12.30 1.07 1.07
C SER A 197 -13.72 0.97 0.46
N SER A 198 -14.22 -0.26 0.26
CA SER A 198 -15.51 -0.56 -0.37
C SER A 198 -16.71 -0.41 0.57
N VAL A 199 -16.56 -0.63 1.87
CA VAL A 199 -17.67 -0.52 2.84
C VAL A 199 -18.30 0.87 2.82
N GLY A 200 -17.48 1.92 2.73
CA GLY A 200 -17.94 3.30 2.61
C GLY A 200 -18.79 3.53 1.35
N LEU A 201 -18.30 3.08 0.20
CA LEU A 201 -19.01 3.15 -1.09
C LEU A 201 -20.35 2.41 -1.02
N SER A 202 -20.36 1.21 -0.43
CA SER A 202 -21.58 0.42 -0.27
C SER A 202 -22.60 1.08 0.65
N LEU A 203 -22.17 1.75 1.73
CA LEU A 203 -23.08 2.44 2.65
C LEU A 203 -23.72 3.67 1.98
N ILE A 204 -22.92 4.44 1.23
CA ILE A 204 -23.42 5.58 0.45
C ILE A 204 -24.46 5.10 -0.56
N PHE A 205 -24.14 4.06 -1.35
CA PHE A 205 -25.08 3.50 -2.30
C PHE A 205 -26.33 2.92 -1.61
N GLY A 206 -26.17 2.20 -0.50
CA GLY A 206 -27.29 1.59 0.22
C GLY A 206 -28.31 2.60 0.72
N THR A 207 -27.87 3.78 1.16
CA THR A 207 -28.76 4.81 1.72
C THR A 207 -29.23 5.86 0.72
N THR A 208 -28.45 6.16 -0.32
CA THR A 208 -28.76 7.23 -1.29
C THR A 208 -29.04 6.74 -2.70
N ARG A 209 -28.75 5.46 -2.99
CA ARG A 209 -28.74 4.86 -4.35
C ARG A 209 -27.81 5.59 -5.33
N LEU A 210 -26.90 6.44 -4.83
CA LEU A 210 -25.92 7.15 -5.65
C LEU A 210 -24.66 6.30 -5.81
N ILE A 211 -24.27 6.06 -7.06
CA ILE A 211 -22.97 5.49 -7.41
C ILE A 211 -21.96 6.64 -7.41
N ASN A 212 -21.05 6.66 -6.43
CA ASN A 212 -20.08 7.74 -6.27
C ASN A 212 -18.74 7.39 -6.95
N PHE A 213 -18.51 7.87 -8.17
CA PHE A 213 -17.22 7.67 -8.85
C PHE A 213 -16.06 8.42 -8.18
N ALA A 214 -16.32 9.48 -7.41
CA ALA A 214 -15.27 10.20 -6.69
C ALA A 214 -14.75 9.45 -5.44
N HIS A 215 -15.38 8.33 -5.06
CA HIS A 215 -14.95 7.54 -3.90
C HIS A 215 -13.53 7.01 -4.06
N GLY A 216 -13.10 6.69 -5.29
CA GLY A 216 -11.71 6.33 -5.59
C GLY A 216 -10.76 7.46 -5.25
N ASP A 217 -11.05 8.69 -5.67
CA ASP A 217 -10.17 9.82 -5.40
C ASP A 217 -10.18 10.22 -3.91
N MET A 218 -11.24 9.88 -3.16
CA MET A 218 -11.25 9.99 -1.70
C MET A 218 -10.30 8.99 -1.03
N VAL A 219 -10.04 7.83 -1.64
CA VAL A 219 -8.99 6.89 -1.21
C VAL A 219 -7.62 7.53 -1.38
N THR A 220 -7.33 8.05 -2.58
CA THR A 220 -6.06 8.76 -2.83
C THR A 220 -5.87 9.93 -1.87
N PHE A 221 -6.93 10.72 -1.65
CA PHE A 221 -6.90 11.85 -0.73
C PHE A 221 -6.44 11.44 0.67
N GLY A 222 -6.92 10.32 1.21
CA GLY A 222 -6.47 9.83 2.51
C GLY A 222 -4.98 9.47 2.56
N ALA A 223 -4.49 8.78 1.53
CA ALA A 223 -3.07 8.42 1.42
C ALA A 223 -2.17 9.67 1.41
N VAL A 224 -2.52 10.63 0.55
CA VAL A 224 -1.79 11.90 0.39
C VAL A 224 -1.85 12.73 1.68
N MET A 225 -3.02 12.85 2.32
CA MET A 225 -3.13 13.60 3.58
C MET A 225 -2.29 12.96 4.69
N ALA A 226 -2.30 11.63 4.81
CA ALA A 226 -1.47 10.95 5.81
C ALA A 226 0.02 11.21 5.55
N MET A 227 0.43 11.25 4.27
CA MET A 227 1.81 11.53 3.89
C MET A 227 2.23 12.95 4.26
N ILE A 228 1.43 13.94 3.87
CA ILE A 228 1.67 15.36 4.20
C ILE A 228 1.78 15.56 5.71
N PHE A 229 0.84 15.00 6.49
CA PHE A 229 0.89 15.11 7.94
C PHE A 229 2.10 14.37 8.52
N SER A 230 2.36 13.13 8.10
CA SER A 230 3.50 12.36 8.61
C SER A 230 4.87 12.98 8.30
N GLY A 231 4.97 13.75 7.21
CA GLY A 231 6.20 14.46 6.81
C GLY A 231 6.34 15.87 7.41
N THR A 232 5.37 16.34 8.21
CA THR A 232 5.45 17.68 8.80
C THR A 232 6.42 17.69 9.99
N SER A 233 7.37 18.62 9.98
CA SER A 233 8.38 18.80 11.04
C SER A 233 7.79 19.01 12.45
N MET A 234 6.56 19.51 12.51
CA MET A 234 5.79 19.63 13.76
C MET A 234 5.50 18.26 14.40
N LEU A 235 5.12 17.26 13.61
CA LEU A 235 4.76 15.94 14.11
C LEU A 235 6.00 15.12 14.44
N THR A 236 7.07 15.26 13.66
CA THR A 236 8.36 14.63 13.97
C THR A 236 8.93 15.22 15.27
N GLY A 237 8.93 16.54 15.45
CA GLY A 237 9.41 17.17 16.69
C GLY A 237 8.60 16.85 17.94
N LEU A 238 7.32 16.45 17.80
CA LEU A 238 6.51 15.94 18.92
C LEU A 238 6.79 14.47 19.25
N HIS A 239 7.36 13.71 18.32
CA HIS A 239 7.71 12.30 18.50
C HIS A 239 9.06 12.13 19.20
N GLU A 240 10.07 12.92 18.83
CA GLU A 240 11.44 12.93 19.40
C GLU A 240 11.51 12.69 20.92
N PRO A 241 10.81 13.45 21.79
CA PRO A 241 10.92 13.27 23.24
C PRO A 241 10.30 11.96 23.77
N PHE A 242 9.58 11.22 22.95
CA PHE A 242 8.87 10.00 23.33
C PHE A 242 9.27 8.77 22.51
N ALA A 243 10.26 8.90 21.61
CA ALA A 243 10.70 7.84 20.70
C ALA A 243 11.07 6.55 21.46
N ASP A 244 11.82 6.69 22.56
CA ASP A 244 12.30 5.56 23.38
C ASP A 244 11.24 4.97 24.32
N VAL A 245 10.06 5.57 24.42
CA VAL A 245 9.02 5.13 25.34
C VAL A 245 8.06 4.20 24.58
N PRO A 246 8.00 2.88 24.85
CA PRO A 246 7.37 1.92 23.93
C PRO A 246 5.91 2.23 23.58
N VAL A 247 5.11 2.62 24.57
CA VAL A 247 3.69 2.95 24.36
C VAL A 247 3.51 4.35 23.80
N LEU A 248 4.29 5.33 24.28
CA LEU A 248 4.15 6.71 23.82
C LEU A 248 4.76 6.90 22.42
N GLY A 249 5.92 6.34 22.12
CA GLY A 249 6.56 6.36 20.81
C GLY A 249 5.70 5.72 19.72
N LEU A 250 4.99 4.63 20.03
CA LEU A 250 4.00 4.07 19.10
C LEU A 250 2.86 5.06 18.85
N VAL A 251 2.26 5.64 19.90
CA VAL A 251 1.10 6.55 19.77
C VAL A 251 1.47 7.90 19.14
N THR A 252 2.67 8.41 19.39
CA THR A 252 3.18 9.67 18.83
C THR A 252 3.82 9.49 17.47
N ASN A 253 3.92 8.26 16.95
CA ASN A 253 4.50 8.00 15.63
C ASN A 253 3.81 8.91 14.58
N PRO A 254 4.58 9.70 13.81
CA PRO A 254 4.03 10.67 12.86
C PRO A 254 3.07 10.05 11.85
N LEU A 255 3.28 8.79 11.46
CA LEU A 255 2.37 8.08 10.56
C LEU A 255 1.04 7.74 11.24
N ILE A 256 1.03 7.32 12.50
CA ILE A 256 -0.21 6.96 13.20
C ILE A 256 -1.04 8.22 13.43
N VAL A 257 -0.43 9.29 13.91
CA VAL A 257 -1.11 10.58 14.07
C VAL A 257 -1.56 11.12 12.72
N GLY A 258 -0.71 11.05 11.69
CA GLY A 258 -1.04 11.42 10.31
C GLY A 258 -2.21 10.62 9.74
N THR A 259 -2.29 9.31 10.05
CA THR A 259 -3.40 8.44 9.66
C THR A 259 -4.71 8.89 10.32
N VAL A 260 -4.69 9.17 11.62
CA VAL A 260 -5.88 9.66 12.35
C VAL A 260 -6.36 11.00 11.76
N LEU A 261 -5.44 11.93 11.51
CA LEU A 261 -5.75 13.21 10.88
C LEU A 261 -6.30 13.01 9.46
N ALA A 262 -5.71 12.13 8.66
CA ALA A 262 -6.19 11.80 7.33
C ALA A 262 -7.60 11.20 7.34
N VAL A 263 -7.92 10.34 8.31
CA VAL A 263 -9.28 9.80 8.48
C VAL A 263 -10.27 10.90 8.86
N VAL A 264 -9.89 11.83 9.75
CA VAL A 264 -10.71 12.98 10.11
C VAL A 264 -10.94 13.89 8.91
N CYS A 265 -9.89 14.19 8.12
CA CYS A 265 -9.98 14.96 6.88
C CYS A 265 -10.86 14.25 5.85
N GLY A 266 -10.71 12.94 5.67
CA GLY A 266 -11.55 12.14 4.76
C GLY A 266 -13.02 12.17 5.16
N ALA A 267 -13.30 12.03 6.46
CA ALA A 267 -14.66 12.17 6.99
C ALA A 267 -15.21 13.58 6.78
N ALA A 268 -14.40 14.61 7.00
CA ALA A 268 -14.78 15.99 6.73
C ALA A 268 -15.08 16.23 5.24
N VAL A 269 -14.25 15.73 4.32
CA VAL A 269 -14.49 15.80 2.87
C VAL A 269 -15.81 15.12 2.51
N GLY A 270 -16.06 13.92 3.02
CA GLY A 270 -17.33 13.21 2.82
C GLY A 270 -18.53 14.02 3.30
N GLY A 271 -18.46 14.54 4.52
CA GLY A 271 -19.49 15.40 5.11
C GLY A 271 -19.71 16.71 4.33
N VAL A 272 -18.64 17.35 3.85
CA VAL A 272 -18.70 18.56 3.03
C VAL A 272 -19.37 18.24 1.69
N LEU A 273 -18.96 17.19 0.98
CA LEU A 273 -19.59 16.81 -0.28
C LEU A 273 -21.09 16.57 -0.08
N GLU A 274 -21.47 15.87 0.99
CA GLU A 274 -22.88 15.65 1.29
C GLU A 274 -23.65 16.95 1.61
N LEU A 275 -23.12 17.80 2.49
CA LEU A 275 -23.82 19.01 2.91
C LEU A 275 -23.91 20.07 1.81
N PHE A 276 -22.84 20.23 1.03
CA PHE A 276 -22.68 21.34 0.09
C PHE A 276 -22.98 20.98 -1.36
N LEU A 277 -22.82 19.71 -1.73
CA LEU A 277 -23.06 19.26 -3.10
C LEU A 277 -24.28 18.35 -3.20
N TRP A 278 -24.28 17.21 -2.53
CA TRP A 278 -25.30 16.18 -2.76
C TRP A 278 -26.66 16.54 -2.17
N ARG A 279 -26.71 17.02 -0.93
CA ARG A 279 -27.97 17.40 -0.28
C ARG A 279 -28.69 18.52 -1.02
N PRO A 280 -28.05 19.61 -1.47
CA PRO A 280 -28.71 20.63 -2.29
C PRO A 280 -29.22 20.10 -3.62
N LEU A 281 -28.46 19.24 -4.31
CA LEU A 281 -28.88 18.65 -5.58
C LEU A 281 -30.11 17.74 -5.38
N ARG A 282 -30.13 16.91 -4.34
CA ARG A 282 -31.30 16.09 -3.99
C ARG A 282 -32.52 16.94 -3.64
N LYS A 283 -32.35 18.02 -2.88
CA LYS A 283 -33.46 18.96 -2.57
C LYS A 283 -34.04 19.66 -3.80
N ARG A 284 -33.27 19.76 -4.89
CA ARG A 284 -33.72 20.31 -6.17
C ARG A 284 -34.31 19.24 -7.10
N ASN A 285 -34.43 17.99 -6.64
CA ASN A 285 -34.94 16.87 -7.44
C ASN A 285 -34.17 16.68 -8.76
N VAL A 286 -32.86 16.90 -8.73
CA VAL A 286 -31.97 16.62 -9.85
C VAL A 286 -32.07 15.12 -10.18
N ALA A 287 -32.11 14.77 -11.46
CA ALA A 287 -32.27 13.37 -11.87
C ALA A 287 -31.06 12.52 -11.44
N MET A 288 -31.27 11.23 -11.15
CA MET A 288 -30.18 10.33 -10.73
C MET A 288 -29.03 10.27 -11.74
N ILE A 289 -29.35 10.24 -13.04
CA ILE A 289 -28.34 10.27 -14.12
C ILE A 289 -27.50 11.54 -14.05
N GLN A 290 -28.11 12.69 -13.77
CA GLN A 290 -27.39 13.96 -13.63
C GLN A 290 -26.50 13.95 -12.38
N MET A 291 -26.97 13.37 -11.26
CA MET A 291 -26.13 13.19 -10.08
C MET A 291 -24.91 12.29 -10.38
N PHE A 292 -25.07 11.23 -11.17
CA PHE A 292 -23.94 10.40 -11.61
C PHE A 292 -22.91 11.22 -12.41
N ILE A 293 -23.35 12.04 -13.36
CA ILE A 293 -22.46 12.95 -14.11
C ILE A 293 -21.69 13.88 -13.16
N VAL A 294 -22.36 14.42 -12.14
CA VAL A 294 -21.71 15.26 -11.12
C VAL A 294 -20.63 14.48 -10.36
N THR A 295 -20.83 13.19 -10.04
CA THR A 295 -19.80 12.40 -9.32
C THR A 295 -18.52 12.25 -10.15
N ILE A 296 -18.65 12.10 -11.47
CA ILE A 296 -17.51 12.06 -12.39
C ILE A 296 -16.81 13.43 -12.42
N GLY A 297 -17.58 14.53 -12.42
CA GLY A 297 -17.04 15.88 -12.31
C GLY A 297 -16.26 16.10 -11.00
N VAL A 298 -16.78 15.62 -9.87
CA VAL A 298 -16.09 15.68 -8.57
C VAL A 298 -14.84 14.81 -8.57
N ALA A 299 -14.91 13.60 -9.16
CA ALA A 299 -13.77 12.70 -9.31
C ALA A 299 -12.62 13.39 -10.07
N LEU A 300 -12.94 13.96 -11.23
CA LEU A 300 -11.98 14.72 -12.04
C LEU A 300 -11.41 15.91 -11.28
N LEU A 301 -12.25 16.68 -10.59
CA LEU A 301 -11.82 17.84 -9.81
C LEU A 301 -10.86 17.41 -8.69
N LEU A 302 -11.25 16.41 -7.88
CA LEU A 302 -10.46 15.96 -6.74
C LEU A 302 -9.13 15.36 -7.20
N ARG A 303 -9.16 14.54 -8.25
CA ARG A 303 -7.97 13.91 -8.83
C ARG A 303 -6.94 14.92 -9.34
N HIS A 304 -7.38 15.94 -10.09
CA HIS A 304 -6.45 16.96 -10.59
C HIS A 304 -6.04 17.97 -9.52
N LEU A 305 -6.89 18.20 -8.51
CA LEU A 305 -6.49 18.97 -7.34
C LEU A 305 -5.36 18.26 -6.58
N LEU A 306 -5.48 16.94 -6.40
CA LEU A 306 -4.42 16.13 -5.80
C LEU A 306 -3.14 16.15 -6.65
N LEU A 307 -3.24 16.06 -7.97
CA LEU A 307 -2.07 16.20 -8.86
C LEU A 307 -1.36 17.54 -8.68
N VAL A 308 -2.10 18.64 -8.54
CA VAL A 308 -1.51 19.98 -8.34
C VAL A 308 -0.87 20.14 -6.96
N VAL A 309 -1.51 19.60 -5.91
CA VAL A 309 -1.03 19.75 -4.52
C VAL A 309 0.11 18.78 -4.18
N PHE A 310 0.03 17.54 -4.67
CA PHE A 310 0.99 16.46 -4.36
C PHE A 310 2.05 16.26 -5.43
N GLY A 311 1.78 16.66 -6.67
CA GLY A 311 2.67 16.40 -7.82
C GLY A 311 2.41 15.05 -8.49
N ALA A 312 3.18 14.78 -9.54
CA ALA A 312 3.07 13.56 -10.37
C ALA A 312 3.88 12.38 -9.82
N ASN A 313 4.73 12.63 -8.83
CA ASN A 313 5.70 11.67 -8.32
C ASN A 313 5.04 10.50 -7.56
N ARG A 314 5.77 9.38 -7.51
CA ARG A 314 5.43 8.21 -6.72
C ARG A 314 6.30 8.21 -5.47
N GLU A 315 5.70 8.37 -4.31
CA GLU A 315 6.42 8.39 -3.04
C GLU A 315 6.01 7.20 -2.16
N LYS A 316 6.85 6.85 -1.19
CA LYS A 316 6.54 5.84 -0.18
C LYS A 316 6.61 6.49 1.18
N TYR A 317 5.77 6.06 2.13
CA TYR A 317 5.94 6.47 3.52
C TYR A 317 7.35 6.12 3.98
N VAL A 318 8.02 7.07 4.63
CA VAL A 318 9.40 6.88 5.15
C VAL A 318 9.35 5.89 6.32
N GLN A 319 8.32 6.03 7.15
CA GLN A 319 8.05 5.15 8.28
C GLN A 319 7.60 3.76 7.76
N PHE A 320 8.20 2.70 8.29
CA PHE A 320 7.91 1.30 7.91
C PHE A 320 8.27 0.93 6.46
N ARG A 321 9.21 1.67 5.84
CA ARG A 321 9.71 1.39 4.48
C ARG A 321 10.59 0.15 4.42
N ILE A 322 11.52 0.03 5.36
CA ILE A 322 12.48 -1.07 5.48
C ILE A 322 12.13 -1.81 6.77
N GLN A 323 11.81 -3.09 6.66
CA GLN A 323 11.53 -3.95 7.80
C GLN A 323 11.96 -5.37 7.48
N ASP A 324 12.57 -6.02 8.46
CA ASP A 324 12.84 -7.45 8.36
C ASP A 324 11.54 -8.24 8.31
N MET A 325 11.51 -9.21 7.41
CA MET A 325 10.40 -10.15 7.32
C MET A 325 10.42 -11.06 8.55
N VAL A 326 9.28 -11.14 9.22
CA VAL A 326 9.09 -12.12 10.29
C VAL A 326 8.67 -13.42 9.63
N ASN A 327 9.52 -14.44 9.74
CA ASN A 327 9.26 -15.77 9.23
C ASN A 327 8.49 -16.59 10.27
N ILE A 328 7.23 -16.88 9.98
CA ILE A 328 6.36 -17.75 10.77
C ILE A 328 6.17 -19.05 9.96
N GLY A 329 7.12 -19.97 10.09
CA GLY A 329 7.14 -21.19 9.28
C GLY A 329 7.25 -20.88 7.78
N PRO A 330 6.31 -21.32 6.92
CA PRO A 330 6.35 -21.05 5.48
C PRO A 330 5.89 -19.62 5.09
N ILE A 331 5.47 -18.80 6.06
CA ILE A 331 4.94 -17.45 5.83
C ILE A 331 6.02 -16.43 6.20
N ALA A 332 6.48 -15.66 5.22
CA ALA A 332 7.26 -14.45 5.45
C ALA A 332 6.32 -13.24 5.37
N ILE A 333 6.21 -12.47 6.46
CA ILE A 333 5.36 -11.28 6.50
C ILE A 333 6.06 -10.12 7.17
N THR A 334 5.91 -8.92 6.60
CA THR A 334 6.43 -7.71 7.25
C THR A 334 5.55 -7.31 8.44
N PRO A 335 6.13 -6.76 9.53
CA PRO A 335 5.34 -6.25 10.66
C PRO A 335 4.28 -5.22 10.24
N ARG A 336 4.59 -4.37 9.25
CA ARG A 336 3.64 -3.42 8.62
C ARG A 336 2.42 -4.13 8.06
N ASP A 337 2.62 -5.17 7.24
CA ASP A 337 1.54 -5.91 6.61
C ASP A 337 0.66 -6.60 7.66
N LEU A 338 1.27 -7.17 8.71
CA LEU A 338 0.55 -7.70 9.86
C LEU A 338 -0.27 -6.62 10.58
N GLY A 339 0.31 -5.44 10.81
CA GLY A 339 -0.37 -4.28 11.40
C GLY A 339 -1.58 -3.83 10.58
N ILE A 340 -1.43 -3.73 9.25
CA ILE A 340 -2.53 -3.42 8.33
C ILE A 340 -3.64 -4.46 8.45
N MET A 341 -3.32 -5.76 8.45
CA MET A 341 -4.33 -6.81 8.55
C MET A 341 -5.09 -6.76 9.87
N VAL A 342 -4.38 -6.68 11.00
CA VAL A 342 -4.99 -6.65 12.34
C VAL A 342 -5.88 -5.41 12.48
N LEU A 343 -5.36 -4.23 12.14
CA LEU A 343 -6.12 -2.99 12.23
C LEU A 343 -7.32 -3.01 11.27
N SER A 344 -7.16 -3.60 10.09
CA SER A 344 -8.26 -3.73 9.14
C SER A 344 -9.39 -4.58 9.69
N VAL A 345 -9.07 -5.76 10.24
CA VAL A 345 -10.06 -6.64 10.89
C VAL A 345 -10.74 -5.91 12.05
N LEU A 346 -9.99 -5.21 12.90
CA LEU A 346 -10.55 -4.43 14.01
C LEU A 346 -11.54 -3.37 13.53
N VAL A 347 -11.19 -2.61 12.49
CA VAL A 347 -12.06 -1.58 11.92
C VAL A 347 -13.30 -2.18 11.26
N LEU A 348 -13.16 -3.27 10.50
CA LEU A 348 -14.31 -3.96 9.89
C LEU A 348 -15.26 -4.52 10.95
N VAL A 349 -14.73 -5.13 12.01
CA VAL A 349 -15.52 -5.60 13.15
C VAL A 349 -16.17 -4.44 13.90
N ALA A 350 -15.48 -3.32 14.08
CA ALA A 350 -16.03 -2.12 14.69
C ALA A 350 -17.18 -1.54 13.86
N VAL A 351 -17.04 -1.47 12.53
CA VAL A 351 -18.10 -1.02 11.62
C VAL A 351 -19.28 -2.00 11.63
N ALA A 352 -19.03 -3.31 11.54
CA ALA A 352 -20.07 -4.33 11.64
C ALA A 352 -20.87 -4.22 12.96
N SER A 353 -20.16 -4.12 14.08
CA SER A 353 -20.74 -3.95 15.41
C SER A 353 -21.53 -2.64 15.51
N MET A 354 -20.99 -1.56 14.96
CA MET A 354 -21.67 -0.26 14.89
C MET A 354 -22.98 -0.37 14.09
N LEU A 355 -22.98 -1.03 12.94
CA LEU A 355 -24.18 -1.21 12.11
C LEU A 355 -25.22 -2.12 12.78
N GLN A 356 -24.78 -3.16 13.49
CA GLN A 356 -25.65 -4.15 14.13
C GLN A 356 -26.29 -3.62 15.42
N PHE A 357 -25.50 -3.00 16.30
CA PHE A 357 -25.89 -2.74 17.68
C PHE A 357 -26.28 -1.29 17.96
N THR A 358 -25.84 -0.31 17.16
CA THR A 358 -26.09 1.11 17.48
C THR A 358 -27.42 1.63 16.93
N ARG A 359 -27.90 2.75 17.51
CA ARG A 359 -29.10 3.47 17.01
C ARG A 359 -28.89 4.01 15.60
N ILE A 360 -27.70 4.53 15.31
CA ILE A 360 -27.34 5.03 13.98
C ILE A 360 -27.36 3.89 12.96
N GLY A 361 -26.80 2.72 13.30
CA GLY A 361 -26.84 1.53 12.44
C GLY A 361 -28.26 1.03 12.13
N LYS A 362 -29.17 1.09 13.11
CA LYS A 362 -30.60 0.81 12.89
C LYS A 362 -31.26 1.83 11.96
N ALA A 363 -30.95 3.11 12.14
CA ALA A 363 -31.46 4.18 11.28
C ALA A 363 -30.93 4.07 9.84
N MET A 364 -29.65 3.73 9.64
CA MET A 364 -29.06 3.50 8.32
C MET A 364 -29.78 2.37 7.57
N ARG A 365 -30.04 1.24 8.24
CA ARG A 365 -30.79 0.11 7.67
C ARG A 365 -32.23 0.47 7.34
N ALA A 366 -32.91 1.22 8.21
CA ALA A 366 -34.27 1.70 7.93
C ALA A 366 -34.32 2.61 6.69
N VAL A 367 -33.34 3.52 6.55
CA VAL A 367 -33.22 4.42 5.38
C VAL A 367 -32.90 3.66 4.09
N SER A 368 -32.06 2.62 4.15
CA SER A 368 -31.74 1.80 2.96
C SER A 368 -32.90 0.92 2.51
N ASP A 369 -33.73 0.45 3.44
CA ASP A 369 -34.90 -0.38 3.16
C ASP A 369 -36.03 0.46 2.55
N ASN A 370 -36.44 1.55 3.21
CA ASN A 370 -37.43 2.49 2.66
C ASN A 370 -37.26 3.89 3.26
N ARG A 371 -36.74 4.81 2.43
CA ARG A 371 -36.47 6.19 2.82
C ARG A 371 -37.71 6.95 3.30
N ASP A 372 -38.83 6.82 2.60
CA ASP A 372 -40.04 7.59 2.88
C ASP A 372 -40.74 7.11 4.16
N LEU A 373 -40.77 5.79 4.37
CA LEU A 373 -41.29 5.19 5.62
C LEU A 373 -40.40 5.52 6.82
N ALA A 374 -39.08 5.56 6.64
CA ALA A 374 -38.15 5.98 7.68
C ALA A 374 -38.40 7.45 8.07
N GLU A 375 -38.61 8.33 7.10
CA GLU A 375 -38.90 9.75 7.32
C GLU A 375 -40.25 9.95 8.03
N SER A 376 -41.31 9.22 7.64
CA SER A 376 -42.61 9.26 8.32
C SER A 376 -42.58 8.70 9.74
N SER A 377 -41.61 7.82 10.04
CA SER A 377 -41.39 7.24 11.38
C SER A 377 -40.54 8.14 12.29
N GLY A 378 -40.19 9.35 11.84
CA GLY A 378 -39.44 10.34 12.62
C GLY A 378 -37.91 10.21 12.54
N ILE A 379 -37.38 9.39 11.63
CA ILE A 379 -35.92 9.30 11.41
C ILE A 379 -35.47 10.49 10.55
N ASP A 380 -34.51 11.28 11.05
CA ASP A 380 -33.88 12.36 10.28
C ASP A 380 -32.94 11.77 9.22
N VAL A 381 -33.50 11.49 8.04
CA VAL A 381 -32.79 10.91 6.89
C VAL A 381 -31.59 11.76 6.48
N ASN A 382 -31.69 13.09 6.57
CA ASN A 382 -30.59 13.97 6.19
C ASN A 382 -29.40 13.78 7.13
N ARG A 383 -29.65 13.67 8.43
CA ARG A 383 -28.59 13.44 9.42
C ARG A 383 -27.96 12.07 9.24
N VAL A 384 -28.77 11.03 9.00
CA VAL A 384 -28.26 9.68 8.70
C VAL A 384 -27.37 9.72 7.45
N THR A 385 -27.78 10.43 6.40
CA THR A 385 -27.01 10.55 5.16
C THR A 385 -25.67 11.25 5.41
N VAL A 386 -25.62 12.34 6.18
CA VAL A 386 -24.37 13.00 6.56
C VAL A 386 -23.44 12.05 7.32
N TYR A 387 -23.96 11.28 8.28
CA TYR A 387 -23.15 10.27 8.99
C TYR A 387 -22.59 9.20 8.05
N VAL A 388 -23.39 8.71 7.10
CA VAL A 388 -22.94 7.73 6.10
C VAL A 388 -21.82 8.30 5.23
N TRP A 389 -21.94 9.54 4.78
CA TRP A 389 -20.91 10.18 3.95
C TRP A 389 -19.62 10.48 4.72
N MET A 390 -19.71 10.91 5.99
CA MET A 390 -18.54 11.08 6.84
C MET A 390 -17.85 9.73 7.11
N LEU A 391 -18.61 8.69 7.43
CA LEU A 391 -18.07 7.36 7.65
C LEU A 391 -17.46 6.79 6.36
N GLY A 392 -18.14 6.98 5.23
CA GLY A 392 -17.65 6.55 3.92
C GLY A 392 -16.34 7.24 3.53
N GLY A 393 -16.23 8.55 3.74
CA GLY A 393 -14.99 9.28 3.50
C GLY A 393 -13.86 8.93 4.47
N GLY A 394 -14.16 8.69 5.74
CA GLY A 394 -13.16 8.25 6.72
C GLY A 394 -12.61 6.85 6.42
N LEU A 395 -13.48 5.89 6.09
CA LEU A 395 -13.06 4.54 5.69
C LEU A 395 -12.31 4.53 4.36
N SER A 396 -12.75 5.35 3.39
CA SER A 396 -12.04 5.54 2.14
C SER A 396 -10.63 6.07 2.39
N ALA A 397 -10.48 7.08 3.25
CA ALA A 397 -9.19 7.64 3.58
C ALA A 397 -8.28 6.63 4.28
N LEU A 398 -8.81 5.87 5.25
CA LEU A 398 -8.06 4.81 5.93
C LEU A 398 -7.58 3.72 4.96
N GLY A 399 -8.46 3.26 4.07
CA GLY A 399 -8.10 2.31 3.02
C GLY A 399 -7.02 2.84 2.08
N GLY A 400 -7.01 4.15 1.83
CA GLY A 400 -5.96 4.85 1.10
C GLY A 400 -4.62 4.80 1.80
N VAL A 401 -4.58 5.10 3.10
CA VAL A 401 -3.36 4.99 3.90
C VAL A 401 -2.82 3.57 3.88
N PHE A 402 -3.67 2.55 4.05
CA PHE A 402 -3.22 1.16 3.99
C PHE A 402 -2.72 0.75 2.61
N LEU A 403 -3.38 1.22 1.54
CA LEU A 403 -2.88 0.98 0.19
C LEU A 403 -1.53 1.67 -0.05
N GLY A 404 -1.36 2.90 0.45
CA GLY A 404 -0.09 3.65 0.37
C GLY A 404 1.02 3.10 1.27
N LEU A 405 0.68 2.31 2.29
CA LEU A 405 1.66 1.57 3.09
C LEU A 405 2.09 0.29 2.39
N ASN A 406 1.16 -0.37 1.69
CA ASN A 406 1.44 -1.57 0.94
C ASN A 406 2.12 -1.29 -0.42
N GLN A 407 1.85 -0.13 -1.03
CA GLN A 407 2.33 0.29 -2.36
C GLN A 407 2.75 1.76 -2.34
N SER A 408 3.40 2.26 -3.39
CA SER A 408 3.70 3.70 -3.47
C SER A 408 2.43 4.56 -3.55
N VAL A 409 2.45 5.71 -2.91
CA VAL A 409 1.44 6.77 -2.98
C VAL A 409 1.64 7.58 -4.27
N TYR A 410 0.56 7.75 -5.03
CA TYR A 410 0.53 8.61 -6.22
C TYR A 410 -0.88 9.14 -6.49
N TRP A 411 -0.97 10.27 -7.19
CA TRP A 411 -2.18 11.09 -7.35
C TRP A 411 -3.41 10.40 -7.99
N GLN A 412 -3.25 9.23 -8.63
CA GLN A 412 -4.34 8.48 -9.28
C GLN A 412 -4.49 7.03 -8.78
N MET A 413 -3.87 6.67 -7.65
CA MET A 413 -3.92 5.30 -7.11
C MET A 413 -5.35 4.82 -6.82
N GLY A 414 -6.18 5.67 -6.22
CA GLY A 414 -7.54 5.33 -5.85
C GLY A 414 -8.50 5.17 -7.04
N PHE A 415 -8.21 5.81 -8.18
CA PHE A 415 -8.96 5.59 -9.42
C PHE A 415 -8.76 4.15 -9.95
N HIS A 416 -7.55 3.60 -9.82
CA HIS A 416 -7.27 2.21 -10.20
C HIS A 416 -7.96 1.24 -9.23
N LEU A 417 -7.92 1.54 -7.92
CA LEU A 417 -8.61 0.76 -6.90
C LEU A 417 -10.13 0.81 -7.06
N LEU A 418 -10.69 1.91 -7.58
CA LEU A 418 -12.13 2.12 -7.71
C LEU A 418 -12.83 1.01 -8.48
N LEU A 419 -12.22 0.49 -9.54
CA LEU A 419 -12.81 -0.59 -10.33
C LEU A 419 -12.90 -1.88 -9.52
N LEU A 420 -11.89 -2.21 -8.71
CA LEU A 420 -11.90 -3.35 -7.80
C LEU A 420 -12.89 -3.14 -6.64
N MET A 421 -13.03 -1.90 -6.14
CA MET A 421 -14.05 -1.59 -5.13
C MET A 421 -15.46 -1.78 -5.68
N PHE A 422 -15.74 -1.32 -6.91
CA PHE A 422 -17.02 -1.59 -7.55
C PHE A 422 -17.24 -3.09 -7.73
N ALA A 423 -16.21 -3.82 -8.13
CA ALA A 423 -16.28 -5.27 -8.22
C ALA A 423 -16.63 -5.92 -6.88
N ALA A 424 -15.97 -5.50 -5.80
CA ALA A 424 -16.24 -5.97 -4.45
C ALA A 424 -17.67 -5.65 -3.99
N VAL A 425 -18.16 -4.42 -4.19
CA VAL A 425 -19.51 -4.02 -3.79
C VAL A 425 -20.59 -4.73 -4.61
N ILE A 426 -20.39 -4.87 -5.92
CA ILE A 426 -21.35 -5.56 -6.81
C ILE A 426 -21.36 -7.06 -6.51
N LEU A 427 -20.17 -7.69 -6.43
CA LEU A 427 -20.01 -9.10 -6.07
C LEU A 427 -20.63 -9.39 -4.69
N GLY A 428 -20.38 -8.51 -3.73
CA GLY A 428 -20.90 -8.63 -2.37
C GLY A 428 -22.42 -8.47 -2.27
N GLY A 429 -23.01 -7.67 -3.16
CA GLY A 429 -24.40 -7.27 -3.14
C GLY A 429 -24.52 -5.77 -2.88
N LEU A 430 -24.97 -5.04 -3.90
CA LEU A 430 -25.08 -3.57 -3.89
C LEU A 430 -25.86 -3.06 -2.67
N GLY A 431 -25.26 -2.12 -1.94
CA GLY A 431 -25.92 -1.47 -0.81
C GLY A 431 -25.84 -2.23 0.52
N THR A 432 -25.12 -3.35 0.56
CA THR A 432 -24.92 -4.12 1.80
C THR A 432 -23.46 -4.01 2.26
N ALA A 433 -23.22 -3.37 3.41
CA ALA A 433 -21.87 -3.21 3.95
C ALA A 433 -21.17 -4.56 4.18
N TYR A 434 -21.88 -5.55 4.72
CA TYR A 434 -21.37 -6.92 4.89
C TYR A 434 -21.02 -7.59 3.56
N GLY A 435 -21.84 -7.36 2.52
CA GLY A 435 -21.56 -7.77 1.15
C GLY A 435 -20.23 -7.21 0.69
N ALA A 436 -20.03 -5.90 0.81
CA ALA A 436 -18.79 -5.24 0.40
C ALA A 436 -17.54 -5.77 1.14
N MET A 437 -17.67 -6.13 2.43
CA MET A 437 -16.56 -6.73 3.20
C MET A 437 -16.15 -8.09 2.62
N VAL A 438 -17.12 -8.99 2.43
CA VAL A 438 -16.85 -10.33 1.88
C VAL A 438 -16.42 -10.24 0.42
N GLY A 439 -17.05 -9.37 -0.37
CA GLY A 439 -16.69 -9.11 -1.75
C GLY A 439 -15.25 -8.61 -1.88
N GLY A 440 -14.81 -7.70 -1.01
CA GLY A 440 -13.42 -7.21 -1.00
C GLY A 440 -12.42 -8.32 -0.74
N LEU A 441 -12.69 -9.18 0.24
CA LEU A 441 -11.87 -10.35 0.54
C LEU A 441 -11.78 -11.33 -0.64
N VAL A 442 -12.91 -11.65 -1.28
CA VAL A 442 -12.94 -12.54 -2.44
C VAL A 442 -12.17 -11.95 -3.61
N ILE A 443 -12.37 -10.65 -3.90
CA ILE A 443 -11.66 -9.95 -4.96
C ILE A 443 -10.15 -9.95 -4.72
N GLY A 444 -9.70 -9.65 -3.50
CA GLY A 444 -8.27 -9.64 -3.15
C GLY A 444 -7.63 -11.03 -3.24
N LEU A 445 -8.31 -12.05 -2.71
CA LEU A 445 -7.84 -13.44 -2.80
C LEU A 445 -7.73 -13.92 -4.25
N VAL A 446 -8.74 -13.67 -5.08
CA VAL A 446 -8.72 -14.08 -6.49
C VAL A 446 -7.65 -13.33 -7.27
N ALA A 447 -7.51 -12.01 -7.04
CA ALA A 447 -6.46 -11.22 -7.68
C ALA A 447 -5.08 -11.84 -7.40
N GLN A 448 -4.76 -12.08 -6.13
CA GLN A 448 -3.44 -12.57 -5.75
C GLN A 448 -3.21 -14.03 -6.13
N LEU A 449 -4.19 -14.93 -5.92
CA LEU A 449 -4.05 -16.34 -6.28
C LEU A 449 -3.98 -16.56 -7.79
N SER A 450 -4.60 -15.70 -8.60
CA SER A 450 -4.50 -15.80 -10.06
C SER A 450 -3.06 -15.68 -10.57
N THR A 451 -2.19 -14.99 -9.83
CA THR A 451 -0.78 -14.79 -10.19
C THR A 451 0.06 -16.07 -10.13
N LEU A 452 -0.49 -17.17 -9.58
CA LEU A 452 0.16 -18.49 -9.60
C LEU A 452 0.22 -19.08 -11.01
N TRP A 453 -0.80 -18.82 -11.83
CA TRP A 453 -0.92 -19.37 -13.19
C TRP A 453 -0.81 -18.31 -14.28
N PHE A 454 -1.02 -17.05 -13.92
CA PHE A 454 -1.08 -15.93 -14.87
C PHE A 454 -0.11 -14.82 -14.45
N SER A 455 0.23 -13.96 -15.41
CA SER A 455 1.07 -12.80 -15.14
C SER A 455 0.40 -11.83 -14.15
N ALA A 456 1.19 -11.25 -13.24
CA ALA A 456 0.71 -10.35 -12.20
C ALA A 456 0.00 -9.10 -12.77
N GLN A 457 0.35 -8.69 -13.98
CA GLN A 457 -0.29 -7.60 -14.71
C GLN A 457 -1.79 -7.87 -15.00
N LEU A 458 -2.20 -9.14 -15.01
CA LEU A 458 -3.59 -9.55 -15.26
C LEU A 458 -4.40 -9.77 -13.97
N MET A 459 -3.84 -9.54 -12.78
CA MET A 459 -4.54 -9.82 -11.51
C MET A 459 -5.90 -9.10 -11.41
N ASN A 460 -5.98 -7.86 -11.89
CA ASN A 460 -7.20 -7.05 -11.86
C ASN A 460 -8.25 -7.58 -12.84
N VAL A 461 -7.82 -8.17 -13.96
CA VAL A 461 -8.73 -8.78 -14.95
C VAL A 461 -9.42 -9.99 -14.34
N TRP A 462 -8.67 -10.84 -13.65
CA TRP A 462 -9.21 -12.03 -12.98
C TRP A 462 -10.16 -11.69 -11.83
N ALA A 463 -9.84 -10.67 -11.05
CA ALA A 463 -10.74 -10.09 -10.05
C ALA A 463 -12.09 -9.65 -10.66
N LEU A 464 -12.07 -9.02 -11.83
CA LEU A 464 -13.30 -8.59 -12.52
C LEU A 464 -14.04 -9.76 -13.19
N LEU A 465 -13.30 -10.74 -13.70
CA LEU A 465 -13.88 -11.93 -14.31
C LEU A 465 -14.66 -12.75 -13.29
N ILE A 466 -14.12 -12.95 -12.08
CA ILE A 466 -14.86 -13.68 -11.04
C ILE A 466 -16.14 -12.96 -10.63
N MET A 467 -16.14 -11.61 -10.60
CA MET A 467 -17.36 -10.83 -10.40
C MET A 467 -18.39 -11.16 -11.49
N ILE A 468 -18.01 -11.15 -12.77
CA ILE A 468 -18.92 -11.48 -13.88
C ILE A 468 -19.49 -12.90 -13.73
N VAL A 469 -18.62 -13.88 -13.47
CA VAL A 469 -19.03 -15.29 -13.29
C VAL A 469 -20.03 -15.43 -12.14
N VAL A 470 -19.75 -14.82 -11.00
CA VAL A 470 -20.65 -14.89 -9.85
C VAL A 470 -21.98 -14.20 -10.13
N LEU A 471 -22.01 -13.08 -10.86
CA LEU A 471 -23.27 -12.42 -11.21
C LEU A 471 -24.12 -13.22 -12.20
N LEU A 472 -23.49 -13.96 -13.13
CA LEU A 472 -24.22 -14.86 -14.02
C LEU A 472 -24.93 -15.98 -13.24
N VAL A 473 -24.31 -16.45 -12.15
CA VAL A 473 -24.86 -17.52 -11.29
C VAL A 473 -25.79 -16.96 -10.19
N ARG A 474 -25.46 -15.78 -9.65
CA ARG A 474 -26.15 -15.09 -8.56
C ARG A 474 -26.17 -13.57 -8.83
N PRO A 475 -27.18 -13.06 -9.57
CA PRO A 475 -27.24 -11.64 -9.96
C PRO A 475 -27.44 -10.68 -8.78
N GLN A 476 -27.84 -11.20 -7.61
CA GLN A 476 -27.97 -10.43 -6.37
C GLN A 476 -26.63 -10.24 -5.64
N GLY A 477 -25.54 -10.86 -6.12
CA GLY A 477 -24.29 -10.97 -5.39
C GLY A 477 -24.29 -12.10 -4.34
N ILE A 478 -23.19 -12.22 -3.59
CA ILE A 478 -22.95 -13.28 -2.62
C ILE A 478 -23.91 -13.17 -1.42
N LEU A 479 -24.11 -11.95 -0.91
CA LEU A 479 -24.93 -11.66 0.28
C LEU A 479 -26.20 -10.85 -0.01
N GLY A 480 -26.56 -10.66 -1.29
CA GLY A 480 -27.78 -9.94 -1.67
C GLY A 480 -29.06 -10.66 -1.24
N ARG A 481 -30.04 -9.87 -0.76
CA ARG A 481 -31.37 -10.39 -0.43
C ARG A 481 -32.17 -10.59 -1.70
N ARG A 482 -32.86 -11.73 -1.82
CA ARG A 482 -33.83 -11.97 -2.90
C ARG A 482 -35.03 -11.05 -2.69
N GLU A 483 -35.18 -10.03 -3.52
CA GLU A 483 -36.48 -9.37 -3.66
C GLU A 483 -37.47 -10.35 -4.28
N ARG A 484 -38.53 -10.69 -3.56
CA ARG A 484 -39.70 -11.30 -4.17
C ARG A 484 -40.37 -10.20 -4.98
N VAL A 485 -40.15 -10.23 -6.29
CA VAL A 485 -41.01 -9.51 -7.24
C VAL A 485 -42.37 -10.20 -7.13
N GLY A 486 -43.30 -9.54 -6.44
CA GLY A 486 -44.66 -10.00 -6.17
C GLY A 486 -45.64 -8.88 -6.42
#